data_AF-A0A1V9EZ73-F1
#
_entry.id   AF-A0A1V9EZ73-F1
#
_cell.length_a   1.000
_cell.length_b   1.000
_cell.length_c   1.000
_cell.angle_alpha   90.00
_cell.angle_beta   90.00
_cell.angle_gamma   90.00
#
_symmetry.space_group_name_H-M   'P 1'
#
loop_
_entity.id
_entity.type
_entity.pdbx_description
1 polymer ?
#
loop_
_entity_poly.entity_id
_entity_poly.type
_entity_poly.pdbx_seq_one_letter_code
_entity_poly.pdbx_strand_id
1 'polypeptide(L)'
;MDNQPTIEQHHTIFVATLDYLLEKSPYRVIIDQHDDTAERYDKLKQRAEKHYRNGNLPLLQRLIREIAGLAPLFKEEGFLASMRARTGYEADIVTQSLPAGLSKRKRNEITINDPAISYKQLAALFSPDNKRKIKVWEASSPDFLITGVDLQFGSGTQTGVYMVDGVDLDIEVYWEDNNTVVIETRADYFVRSKHGERYQSQDDVVRVVYVVR
;
A
#
# COMPACT_ATOMS: atom_id res chain seq x y z
N MET A 1 4.52 36.08 -5.47
CA MET A 1 3.32 35.33 -5.08
C MET A 1 3.77 33.90 -4.85
N ASP A 2 3.43 33.31 -3.71
CA ASP A 2 3.76 31.91 -3.45
C ASP A 2 3.01 31.03 -4.45
N ASN A 3 3.76 30.38 -5.35
CA ASN A 3 3.22 29.48 -6.37
C ASN A 3 2.97 28.06 -5.83
N GLN A 4 2.87 27.88 -4.50
CA GLN A 4 2.68 26.54 -3.95
C GLN A 4 1.29 25.98 -4.30
N PRO A 5 1.20 24.72 -4.74
CA PRO A 5 -0.08 24.15 -5.10
C PRO A 5 -0.99 23.99 -3.87
N THR A 6 -2.25 24.37 -4.02
CA THR A 6 -3.32 24.18 -3.05
C THR A 6 -3.64 22.69 -2.85
N ILE A 7 -4.38 22.37 -1.77
CA ILE A 7 -4.87 21.00 -1.55
C ILE A 7 -5.77 20.51 -2.68
N GLU A 8 -6.57 21.40 -3.27
CA GLU A 8 -7.43 21.11 -4.42
C GLU A 8 -6.60 20.78 -5.66
N GLN A 9 -5.52 21.53 -5.91
CA GLN A 9 -4.58 21.23 -6.99
C GLN A 9 -3.92 19.86 -6.80
N HIS A 10 -3.40 19.57 -5.61
CA HIS A 10 -2.83 18.25 -5.31
C HIS A 10 -3.83 17.12 -5.52
N HIS A 11 -5.08 17.31 -5.09
CA HIS A 11 -6.12 16.30 -5.22
C HIS A 11 -6.46 16.05 -6.70
N THR A 12 -6.75 17.12 -7.42
CA THR A 12 -7.13 17.07 -8.84
C THR A 12 -6.02 16.44 -9.69
N ILE A 13 -4.76 16.85 -9.46
CA ILE A 13 -3.61 16.28 -10.16
C ILE A 13 -3.42 14.80 -9.81
N PHE A 14 -3.58 14.42 -8.54
CA PHE A 14 -3.45 13.02 -8.13
C PHE A 14 -4.50 12.12 -8.79
N VAL A 15 -5.77 12.52 -8.77
CA VAL A 15 -6.87 11.75 -9.39
C VAL A 15 -6.65 11.64 -10.90
N ALA A 16 -6.36 12.75 -11.58
CA ALA A 16 -6.06 12.75 -13.01
C ALA A 16 -4.85 11.85 -13.33
N THR A 17 -3.82 11.85 -12.47
CA THR A 17 -2.65 10.97 -12.63
C THR A 17 -3.06 9.50 -12.57
N LEU A 18 -3.90 9.10 -11.61
CA LEU A 18 -4.39 7.73 -11.51
C LEU A 18 -5.23 7.32 -12.73
N ASP A 19 -6.08 8.22 -13.25
CA ASP A 19 -6.85 7.96 -14.47
C ASP A 19 -5.95 7.75 -15.68
N TYR A 20 -4.95 8.62 -15.87
CA TYR A 20 -3.97 8.45 -16.93
C TYR A 20 -3.24 7.11 -16.83
N LEU A 21 -2.78 6.77 -15.62
CA LEU A 21 -2.09 5.50 -15.37
C LEU A 21 -2.99 4.31 -15.66
N LEU A 22 -4.28 4.35 -15.29
CA LEU A 22 -5.21 3.26 -15.58
C LEU A 22 -5.42 3.08 -17.08
N GLU A 23 -5.57 4.18 -17.82
CA GLU A 23 -5.79 4.18 -19.26
C GLU A 23 -4.56 3.76 -20.06
N LYS A 24 -3.36 4.11 -19.57
CA LYS A 24 -2.09 3.88 -20.27
C LYS A 24 -1.29 2.71 -19.71
N SER A 25 -1.72 2.08 -18.61
CA SER A 25 -0.97 0.97 -18.03
C SER A 25 -0.89 -0.19 -19.02
N PRO A 26 0.32 -0.59 -19.45
CA PRO A 26 0.49 -1.80 -20.26
C PRO A 26 0.31 -3.07 -19.41
N TYR A 27 0.22 -2.93 -18.09
CA TYR A 27 0.08 -4.05 -17.15
C TYR A 27 -1.21 -3.87 -16.34
N ARG A 28 -2.25 -4.62 -16.72
CA ARG A 28 -3.44 -4.83 -15.89
C ARG A 28 -3.39 -6.25 -15.36
N VAL A 29 -3.52 -6.38 -14.04
CA VAL A 29 -3.63 -7.68 -13.38
C VAL A 29 -5.09 -8.05 -13.35
N ILE A 30 -5.48 -8.99 -14.22
CA ILE A 30 -6.85 -9.52 -14.30
C ILE A 30 -6.84 -10.94 -13.74
N ILE A 31 -7.57 -11.17 -12.65
CA ILE A 31 -7.71 -12.48 -11.99
C ILE A 31 -9.21 -12.78 -11.95
N ASP A 32 -9.64 -13.93 -12.49
CA ASP A 32 -11.05 -14.34 -12.49
C ASP A 32 -12.02 -13.27 -13.00
N GLN A 33 -11.64 -12.57 -14.07
CA GLN A 33 -12.38 -11.44 -14.68
C GLN A 33 -12.45 -10.17 -13.82
N HIS A 34 -11.80 -10.17 -12.65
CA HIS A 34 -11.66 -9.00 -11.79
C HIS A 34 -10.35 -8.27 -12.09
N ASP A 35 -10.40 -6.94 -12.19
CA ASP A 35 -9.21 -6.12 -12.44
C ASP A 35 -8.69 -5.50 -11.14
N ASP A 36 -7.73 -6.19 -10.53
CA ASP A 36 -7.04 -5.77 -9.31
C ASP A 36 -6.35 -4.41 -9.48
N THR A 37 -5.92 -4.06 -10.70
CA THR A 37 -5.24 -2.78 -10.97
C THR A 37 -6.22 -1.63 -10.88
N ALA A 38 -7.39 -1.78 -11.52
CA ALA A 38 -8.48 -0.81 -11.42
C ALA A 38 -8.96 -0.68 -9.98
N GLU A 39 -9.22 -1.79 -9.28
CA GLU A 39 -9.67 -1.77 -7.89
C GLU A 39 -8.66 -1.06 -6.98
N ARG A 40 -7.35 -1.34 -7.16
CA ARG A 40 -6.29 -0.66 -6.41
C ARG A 40 -6.31 0.85 -6.64
N TYR A 41 -6.46 1.30 -7.88
CA TYR A 41 -6.47 2.74 -8.18
C TYR A 41 -7.75 3.41 -7.66
N ASP A 42 -8.89 2.74 -7.71
CA ASP A 42 -10.13 3.26 -7.11
C ASP A 42 -10.00 3.40 -5.59
N LYS A 43 -9.37 2.43 -4.90
CA LYS A 43 -9.04 2.56 -3.48
C LYS A 43 -8.12 3.76 -3.21
N LEU A 44 -7.11 4.01 -4.05
CA LEU A 44 -6.25 5.18 -3.91
C LEU A 44 -7.01 6.50 -4.11
N LYS A 45 -7.93 6.58 -5.08
CA LYS A 45 -8.80 7.75 -5.27
C LYS A 45 -9.69 7.99 -4.06
N GLN A 46 -10.31 6.95 -3.50
CA GLN A 46 -11.14 7.06 -2.30
C GLN A 46 -10.35 7.59 -1.09
N ARG A 47 -9.09 7.17 -0.91
CA ARG A 47 -8.20 7.72 0.13
C ARG A 47 -7.90 9.20 -0.11
N ALA A 48 -7.58 9.57 -1.36
CA ALA A 48 -7.28 10.94 -1.71
C ALA A 48 -8.47 11.85 -1.46
N GLU A 49 -9.68 11.43 -1.84
CA GLU A 49 -10.93 12.14 -1.58
C GLU A 49 -11.18 12.31 -0.06
N LYS A 50 -10.95 11.26 0.73
CA LYS A 50 -11.04 11.33 2.21
C LYS A 50 -10.06 12.37 2.77
N HIS A 51 -8.81 12.38 2.31
CA HIS A 51 -7.82 13.36 2.78
C HIS A 51 -8.11 14.77 2.32
N TYR A 52 -8.63 14.94 1.09
CA TYR A 52 -9.06 16.22 0.56
C TYR A 52 -10.21 16.82 1.38
N ARG A 53 -11.29 16.06 1.61
CA ARG A 53 -12.43 16.50 2.44
C ARG A 53 -12.03 16.90 3.85
N ASN A 54 -11.02 16.24 4.41
CA ASN A 54 -10.52 16.50 5.76
C ASN A 54 -9.42 17.58 5.81
N GLY A 55 -9.06 18.21 4.68
CA GLY A 55 -8.00 19.23 4.65
C GLY A 55 -6.59 18.69 4.92
N ASN A 56 -6.36 17.37 4.82
CA ASN A 56 -5.10 16.74 5.22
C ASN A 56 -4.10 16.67 4.06
N LEU A 57 -3.51 17.83 3.73
CA LEU A 57 -2.50 17.95 2.68
C LEU A 57 -1.29 17.00 2.88
N PRO A 58 -0.71 16.82 4.08
CA PRO A 58 0.41 15.90 4.26
C PRO A 58 0.11 14.44 3.87
N LEU A 59 -1.09 13.92 4.19
CA LEU A 59 -1.48 12.57 3.79
C LEU A 59 -1.77 12.47 2.29
N LEU A 60 -2.35 13.51 1.68
CA LEU A 60 -2.53 13.56 0.24
C LEU A 60 -1.18 13.57 -0.51
N GLN A 61 -0.22 14.37 -0.05
CA GLN A 61 1.14 14.37 -0.58
C GLN A 61 1.84 13.03 -0.39
N ARG A 62 1.55 12.32 0.71
CA ARG A 62 2.03 10.94 0.90
C ARG A 62 1.47 9.98 -0.16
N LEU A 63 0.19 10.06 -0.50
CA LEU A 63 -0.38 9.24 -1.61
C LEU A 63 0.30 9.53 -2.95
N ILE A 64 0.55 10.82 -3.25
CA ILE A 64 1.27 11.23 -4.46
C ILE A 64 2.68 10.62 -4.49
N ARG A 65 3.34 10.49 -3.32
CA ARG A 65 4.63 9.77 -3.21
C ARG A 65 4.51 8.26 -3.40
N GLU A 66 3.40 7.62 -3.03
CA GLU A 66 3.19 6.17 -3.24
C GLU A 66 3.18 5.81 -4.73
N ILE A 67 2.70 6.70 -5.60
CA ILE A 67 2.72 6.51 -7.05
C ILE A 67 4.00 7.04 -7.72
N ALA A 68 4.92 7.65 -6.96
CA ALA A 68 6.17 8.18 -7.50
C ALA A 68 7.08 7.11 -8.14
N GLY A 69 6.92 5.84 -7.75
CA GLY A 69 7.60 4.72 -8.42
C GLY A 69 7.30 4.61 -9.92
N LEU A 70 6.23 5.28 -10.38
CA LEU A 70 5.78 5.30 -11.77
C LEU A 70 6.29 6.52 -12.56
N ALA A 71 7.15 7.36 -11.99
CA ALA A 71 7.52 8.59 -12.66
C ALA A 71 8.30 8.50 -13.98
N PRO A 72 8.88 7.36 -14.40
CA PRO A 72 9.26 7.24 -15.80
C PRO A 72 8.10 7.57 -16.76
N LEU A 73 6.86 7.20 -16.38
CA LEU A 73 5.64 7.50 -17.14
C LEU A 73 5.26 8.99 -17.09
N PHE A 74 5.61 9.70 -16.01
CA PHE A 74 5.32 11.14 -15.87
C PHE A 74 6.19 12.02 -16.75
N LYS A 75 7.27 11.47 -17.32
CA LYS A 75 8.17 12.16 -18.26
C LYS A 75 7.76 11.97 -19.72
N GLU A 76 6.74 11.16 -19.99
CA GLU A 76 6.21 11.02 -21.32
C GLU A 76 5.52 12.31 -21.76
N GLU A 77 5.77 12.75 -22.99
CA GLU A 77 5.16 13.97 -23.54
C GLU A 77 3.62 13.90 -23.50
N GLY A 78 3.06 12.69 -23.64
CA GLY A 78 1.62 12.43 -23.51
C GLY A 78 1.05 12.65 -22.10
N PHE A 79 1.86 12.53 -21.05
CA PHE A 79 1.39 12.71 -19.67
C PHE A 79 1.04 14.17 -19.39
N LEU A 80 1.96 15.10 -19.63
CA LEU A 80 1.74 16.52 -19.34
C LEU A 80 0.61 17.09 -20.22
N ALA A 81 0.53 16.68 -21.49
CA ALA A 81 -0.58 17.04 -22.36
C ALA A 81 -1.93 16.53 -21.82
N SER A 82 -1.98 15.28 -21.32
CA SER A 82 -3.18 14.73 -20.71
C SER A 82 -3.56 15.45 -19.42
N MET A 83 -2.57 15.76 -18.56
CA MET A 83 -2.83 16.49 -17.31
C MET A 83 -3.41 17.88 -17.59
N ARG A 84 -2.84 18.62 -18.55
CA ARG A 84 -3.38 19.92 -18.95
C ARG A 84 -4.80 19.80 -19.49
N ALA A 85 -5.07 18.80 -20.32
CA ALA A 85 -6.41 18.58 -20.88
C ALA A 85 -7.46 18.22 -19.81
N ARG A 86 -7.09 17.45 -18.78
CA ARG A 86 -8.00 16.99 -17.72
C ARG A 86 -8.20 17.99 -16.60
N THR A 87 -7.15 18.72 -16.25
CA THR A 87 -7.12 19.54 -15.03
C THR A 87 -7.10 21.03 -15.33
N GLY A 88 -6.78 21.43 -16.56
CA GLY A 88 -6.53 22.82 -16.92
C GLY A 88 -5.21 23.39 -16.35
N TYR A 89 -4.45 22.61 -15.58
CA TYR A 89 -3.19 23.09 -15.00
C TYR A 89 -2.03 23.02 -15.98
N GLU A 90 -1.18 24.02 -15.90
CA GLU A 90 0.07 24.09 -16.66
C GLU A 90 1.11 23.11 -16.11
N ALA A 91 2.09 22.77 -16.95
CA ALA A 91 3.08 21.74 -16.64
C ALA A 91 3.91 22.04 -15.37
N ASP A 92 4.14 23.31 -15.05
CA ASP A 92 4.86 23.73 -13.86
C ASP A 92 4.06 23.43 -12.57
N ILE A 93 2.76 23.69 -12.54
CA ILE A 93 1.86 23.36 -11.41
C ILE A 93 1.79 21.84 -11.23
N VAL A 94 1.65 21.10 -12.33
CA VAL A 94 1.64 19.63 -12.32
C VAL A 94 2.96 19.11 -11.74
N THR A 95 4.09 19.61 -12.22
CA THR A 95 5.42 19.15 -11.79
C THR A 95 5.70 19.52 -10.33
N GLN A 96 5.23 20.66 -9.84
CA GLN A 96 5.38 21.06 -8.44
C GLN A 96 4.52 20.23 -7.48
N SER A 97 3.37 19.75 -7.94
CA SER A 97 2.48 18.89 -7.15
C SER A 97 2.94 17.43 -7.11
N LEU A 98 3.77 17.04 -8.06
CA LEU A 98 4.46 15.75 -8.09
C LEU A 98 5.74 15.82 -7.25
N PRO A 99 6.18 14.71 -6.65
CA PRO A 99 7.36 14.73 -5.79
C PRO A 99 8.61 15.06 -6.61
N ALA A 100 9.30 16.14 -6.22
CA ALA A 100 10.54 16.56 -6.85
C ALA A 100 11.63 15.48 -6.70
N GLY A 101 12.31 15.17 -7.79
CA GLY A 101 13.52 14.36 -7.75
C GLY A 101 13.29 12.89 -7.43
N LEU A 102 13.02 12.11 -8.47
CA LEU A 102 13.57 10.75 -8.51
C LEU A 102 15.02 10.84 -8.96
N SER A 103 15.83 11.50 -8.12
CA SER A 103 17.22 11.13 -8.00
C SER A 103 17.20 9.65 -7.69
N LYS A 104 17.55 8.84 -8.70
CA LYS A 104 17.90 7.42 -8.61
C LYS A 104 17.69 6.90 -7.19
N ARG A 105 16.45 6.52 -6.82
CA ARG A 105 16.34 5.38 -5.92
C ARG A 105 16.90 4.28 -6.81
N LYS A 106 18.24 4.13 -6.80
CA LYS A 106 18.82 2.80 -6.92
C LYS A 106 17.89 1.98 -6.05
N ARG A 107 17.39 0.91 -6.61
CA ARG A 107 16.82 -0.20 -5.85
C ARG A 107 17.96 -0.73 -4.97
N ASN A 108 18.48 0.12 -4.09
CA ASN A 108 19.37 -0.21 -3.00
C ASN A 108 18.46 -1.10 -2.18
N GLU A 109 18.85 -2.35 -2.09
CA GLU A 109 18.46 -3.24 -1.02
C GLU A 109 18.07 -2.38 0.19
N ILE A 110 16.80 -2.48 0.61
CA ILE A 110 16.46 -2.00 1.94
C ILE A 110 17.32 -2.87 2.84
N THR A 111 18.50 -2.36 3.20
CA THR A 111 19.31 -2.98 4.22
C THR A 111 18.45 -2.92 5.45
N ILE A 112 18.25 -4.06 6.11
CA ILE A 112 17.42 -4.22 7.31
C ILE A 112 17.89 -3.27 8.46
N ASN A 113 19.00 -2.56 8.26
CA ASN A 113 19.66 -1.65 9.18
C ASN A 113 19.56 -0.15 8.79
N ASP A 114 18.62 0.27 7.94
CA ASP A 114 18.36 1.71 7.77
C ASP A 114 17.84 2.29 9.11
N PRO A 115 18.59 3.20 9.77
CA PRO A 115 18.18 3.74 11.07
C PRO A 115 16.88 4.55 11.01
N ALA A 116 16.42 4.94 9.81
CA ALA A 116 15.13 5.61 9.62
C ALA A 116 13.93 4.65 9.63
N ILE A 117 14.17 3.33 9.60
CA ILE A 117 13.12 2.31 9.69
C ILE A 117 13.13 1.75 11.11
N SER A 118 12.04 1.96 11.83
CA SER A 118 11.76 1.24 13.06
C SER A 118 10.95 -0.02 12.73
N TYR A 119 11.37 -1.15 13.27
CA TYR A 119 10.66 -2.42 13.19
C TYR A 119 10.41 -2.94 14.60
N LYS A 120 9.18 -3.35 14.89
CA LYS A 120 8.76 -3.85 16.19
C LYS A 120 7.93 -5.11 16.01
N GLN A 121 8.39 -6.23 16.54
CA GLN A 121 7.56 -7.44 16.61
C GLN A 121 6.61 -7.33 17.82
N LEU A 122 5.30 -7.42 17.57
CA LEU A 122 4.27 -7.35 18.61
C LEU A 122 3.97 -8.71 19.21
N ALA A 123 3.83 -9.73 18.36
CA ALA A 123 3.45 -11.07 18.78
C ALA A 123 4.13 -12.15 17.93
N ALA A 124 4.30 -13.32 18.53
CA ALA A 124 4.84 -14.51 17.89
C ALA A 124 4.12 -15.74 18.46
N LEU A 125 3.27 -16.38 17.65
CA LEU A 125 2.39 -17.46 18.10
C LEU A 125 2.65 -18.73 17.30
N PHE A 126 2.95 -19.82 17.99
CA PHE A 126 3.09 -21.13 17.35
C PHE A 126 1.72 -21.79 17.18
N SER A 127 1.56 -22.57 16.11
CA SER A 127 0.40 -23.46 15.97
C SER A 127 0.37 -24.47 17.13
N PRO A 128 -0.79 -25.07 17.46
CA PRO A 128 -0.88 -26.03 18.55
C PRO A 128 0.07 -27.24 18.39
N ASP A 129 0.35 -27.66 17.16
CA ASP A 129 1.35 -28.69 16.83
C ASP A 129 2.81 -28.19 16.76
N ASN A 130 3.04 -26.91 17.01
CA ASN A 130 4.33 -26.20 16.93
C ASN A 130 5.04 -26.25 15.56
N LYS A 131 4.34 -26.61 14.48
CA LYS A 131 4.95 -26.68 13.13
C LYS A 131 4.98 -25.35 12.40
N ARG A 132 4.13 -24.41 12.80
CA ARG A 132 3.91 -23.14 12.12
C ARG A 132 3.98 -22.00 13.11
N LYS A 133 4.25 -20.81 12.60
CA LYS A 133 4.39 -19.61 13.42
C LYS A 133 3.74 -18.41 12.73
N ILE A 134 2.93 -17.68 13.49
CA ILE A 134 2.43 -16.36 13.13
C ILE A 134 3.36 -15.33 13.75
N LYS A 135 3.66 -14.26 13.01
CA LYS A 135 4.32 -13.07 13.54
C LYS A 135 3.46 -11.86 13.23
N VAL A 136 3.18 -11.07 14.26
CA VAL A 136 2.58 -9.74 14.12
C VAL A 136 3.68 -8.72 14.33
N TRP A 137 3.80 -7.77 13.41
CA TRP A 137 4.85 -6.78 13.43
C TRP A 137 4.36 -5.42 12.95
N GLU A 138 5.09 -4.39 13.36
CA GLU A 138 4.92 -3.01 12.93
C GLU A 138 6.21 -2.53 12.28
N ALA A 139 6.08 -1.76 11.22
CA ALA A 139 7.20 -1.02 10.66
C ALA A 139 6.78 0.43 10.41
N SER A 140 7.67 1.34 10.80
CA SER A 140 7.49 2.77 10.58
C SER A 140 8.73 3.38 9.96
N SER A 141 8.53 4.26 8.99
CA SER A 141 9.53 5.16 8.44
C SER A 141 8.87 6.52 8.18
N PRO A 142 9.62 7.57 7.79
CA PRO A 142 9.03 8.83 7.35
C PRO A 142 7.99 8.68 6.22
N ASP A 143 8.10 7.61 5.42
CA ASP A 143 7.27 7.38 4.24
C ASP A 143 6.09 6.41 4.51
N PHE A 144 6.18 5.56 5.53
CA PHE A 144 5.14 4.56 5.81
C PHE A 144 4.95 4.22 7.28
N LEU A 145 3.73 3.77 7.60
CA LEU A 145 3.34 3.17 8.87
C LEU A 145 2.55 1.92 8.49
N ILE A 146 3.01 0.74 8.88
CA ILE A 146 2.42 -0.53 8.46
C ILE A 146 2.38 -1.48 9.66
N THR A 147 1.28 -2.19 9.80
CA THR A 147 1.15 -3.38 10.65
C THR A 147 0.97 -4.58 9.74
N GLY A 148 1.77 -5.62 9.95
CA GLY A 148 1.78 -6.83 9.16
C GLY A 148 1.56 -8.07 10.00
N VAL A 149 0.90 -9.06 9.41
CA VAL A 149 0.78 -10.42 9.91
C VAL A 149 1.44 -11.33 8.89
N ASP A 150 2.48 -12.01 9.34
CA ASP A 150 3.19 -12.99 8.53
C ASP A 150 2.98 -14.39 9.06
N LEU A 151 2.97 -15.35 8.14
CA LEU A 151 2.91 -16.77 8.41
C LEU A 151 4.23 -17.43 8.02
N GLN A 152 4.72 -18.31 8.88
CA GLN A 152 5.95 -19.07 8.69
C GLN A 152 5.68 -20.57 8.81
N PHE A 153 6.18 -21.32 7.83
CA PHE A 153 6.07 -22.79 7.73
C PHE A 153 7.41 -23.42 8.08
N GLY A 154 7.52 -24.11 9.22
CA GLY A 154 8.77 -24.71 9.68
C GLY A 154 9.95 -23.70 9.75
N SER A 155 11.11 -24.08 9.21
CA SER A 155 12.26 -23.19 9.04
C SER A 155 12.21 -22.33 7.77
N GLY A 156 11.11 -22.41 7.02
CA GLY A 156 10.96 -21.80 5.71
C GLY A 156 10.65 -20.30 5.73
N THR A 157 10.37 -19.79 4.53
CA THR A 157 10.14 -18.37 4.23
C THR A 157 8.92 -17.83 4.98
N GLN A 158 9.08 -16.62 5.50
CA GLN A 158 8.02 -15.83 6.12
C GLN A 158 7.26 -15.10 5.02
N THR A 159 5.93 -15.18 5.03
CA THR A 159 5.09 -14.53 4.00
C THR A 159 4.03 -13.67 4.63
N GLY A 160 3.90 -12.43 4.14
CA GLY A 160 2.85 -11.51 4.56
C GLY A 160 1.48 -11.97 4.09
N VAL A 161 0.66 -12.41 5.04
CA VAL A 161 -0.73 -12.86 4.79
C VAL A 161 -1.72 -11.72 4.96
N TYR A 162 -1.36 -10.68 5.72
CA TYR A 162 -2.17 -9.49 5.90
C TYR A 162 -1.29 -8.28 6.19
N MET A 163 -1.55 -7.15 5.55
CA MET A 163 -0.88 -5.88 5.85
C MET A 163 -1.86 -4.73 5.77
N VAL A 164 -1.80 -3.84 6.74
CA VAL A 164 -2.63 -2.63 6.83
C VAL A 164 -1.77 -1.41 7.08
N ASP A 165 -2.27 -0.25 6.67
CA ASP A 165 -1.68 1.03 7.01
C ASP A 165 -1.97 1.42 8.46
N GLY A 166 -0.91 1.72 9.20
CA GLY A 166 -0.96 2.17 10.59
C GLY A 166 -0.02 1.37 11.49
N VAL A 167 0.16 1.89 12.69
CA VAL A 167 0.79 1.21 13.84
C VAL A 167 -0.16 1.40 15.03
N ASP A 168 0.03 0.63 16.09
CA ASP A 168 -0.83 0.57 17.27
C ASP A 168 -2.29 0.24 16.91
N LEU A 169 -2.45 -0.69 15.95
CA LEU A 169 -3.75 -1.13 15.49
C LEU A 169 -4.23 -2.30 16.35
N ASP A 170 -5.52 -2.26 16.70
CA ASP A 170 -6.23 -3.34 17.36
C ASP A 170 -6.47 -4.48 16.35
N ILE A 171 -5.43 -5.28 16.12
CA ILE A 171 -5.45 -6.50 15.32
C ILE A 171 -5.14 -7.65 16.27
N GLU A 172 -6.09 -8.57 16.38
CA GLU A 172 -5.90 -9.81 17.12
C GLU A 172 -5.67 -10.96 16.15
N VAL A 173 -4.73 -11.82 16.49
CA VAL A 173 -4.38 -12.97 15.66
C VAL A 173 -4.20 -14.19 16.54
N TYR A 174 -4.79 -15.32 16.15
CA TYR A 174 -4.66 -16.58 16.86
C TYR A 174 -4.83 -17.78 15.93
N TRP A 175 -4.42 -18.95 16.42
CA TRP A 175 -4.71 -20.24 15.81
C TRP A 175 -6.04 -20.75 16.34
N GLU A 176 -6.98 -21.04 15.45
CA GLU A 176 -8.22 -21.77 15.81
C GLU A 176 -7.92 -23.27 15.93
N ASP A 177 -7.09 -23.79 15.02
CA ASP A 177 -6.61 -25.17 15.03
C ASP A 177 -5.17 -25.25 14.44
N ASN A 178 -4.67 -26.44 14.11
CA ASN A 178 -3.32 -26.62 13.57
C ASN A 178 -3.08 -25.94 12.21
N ASN A 179 -4.14 -25.74 11.43
CA ASN A 179 -4.10 -25.28 10.05
C ASN A 179 -5.01 -24.07 9.81
N THR A 180 -5.67 -23.51 10.83
CA THR A 180 -6.55 -22.34 10.67
C THR A 180 -6.04 -21.17 11.51
N VAL A 181 -5.74 -20.06 10.83
CA VAL A 181 -5.39 -18.78 11.44
C VAL A 181 -6.59 -17.85 11.35
N VAL A 182 -6.93 -17.21 12.46
CA VAL A 182 -7.95 -16.16 12.51
C VAL A 182 -7.26 -14.82 12.71
N ILE A 183 -7.58 -13.86 11.84
CA ILE A 183 -7.15 -12.46 11.92
C ILE A 183 -8.40 -11.62 12.16
N GLU A 184 -8.53 -11.10 13.37
CA GLU A 184 -9.58 -10.15 13.71
C GLU A 184 -9.10 -8.72 13.46
N THR A 185 -9.90 -7.96 12.73
CA THR A 185 -9.52 -6.66 12.20
C THR A 185 -10.73 -5.74 12.10
N ARG A 186 -10.54 -4.48 11.72
CA ARG A 186 -11.62 -3.51 11.57
C ARG A 186 -11.90 -3.17 10.11
N ALA A 187 -13.15 -2.88 9.80
CA ALA A 187 -13.60 -2.52 8.45
C ALA A 187 -12.98 -1.21 7.93
N ASP A 188 -12.62 -0.31 8.84
CA ASP A 188 -12.10 1.03 8.54
C ASP A 188 -10.58 1.07 8.37
N TYR A 189 -9.89 -0.05 8.61
CA TYR A 189 -8.47 -0.17 8.32
C TYR A 189 -8.21 -0.20 6.82
N PHE A 190 -7.15 0.49 6.41
CA PHE A 190 -6.75 0.49 5.02
C PHE A 190 -5.83 -0.70 4.74
N VAL A 191 -6.39 -1.74 4.13
CA VAL A 191 -5.70 -2.99 3.80
C VAL A 191 -4.81 -2.82 2.57
N ARG A 192 -3.49 -2.93 2.74
CA ARG A 192 -2.50 -2.93 1.64
C ARG A 192 -2.47 -4.25 0.89
N SER A 193 -2.52 -5.34 1.64
CA SER A 193 -2.53 -6.69 1.09
C SER A 193 -3.29 -7.63 2.00
N LYS A 194 -4.06 -8.52 1.39
CA LYS A 194 -4.82 -9.56 2.08
C LYS A 194 -4.72 -10.81 1.24
N HIS A 195 -4.19 -11.88 1.82
CA HIS A 195 -4.19 -13.16 1.13
C HIS A 195 -5.61 -13.74 1.07
N GLY A 196 -5.89 -14.58 0.07
CA GLY A 196 -7.14 -15.34 0.03
C GLY A 196 -7.25 -16.33 1.19
N GLU A 197 -8.43 -16.94 1.35
CA GLU A 197 -8.76 -17.83 2.49
C GLU A 197 -7.86 -19.06 2.61
N ARG A 198 -7.13 -19.41 1.56
CA ARG A 198 -6.23 -20.56 1.54
C ARG A 198 -4.83 -20.11 1.17
N TYR A 199 -3.89 -20.34 2.07
CA TYR A 199 -2.47 -20.16 1.85
C TYR A 199 -1.80 -21.53 1.75
N GLN A 200 -0.98 -21.74 0.73
CA GLN A 200 -0.27 -22.99 0.51
C GLN A 200 1.22 -22.75 0.28
N SER A 201 2.06 -23.50 0.99
CA SER A 201 3.50 -23.57 0.76
C SER A 201 3.93 -25.03 0.70
N GLN A 202 4.40 -25.46 -0.46
CA GLN A 202 4.70 -26.88 -0.74
C GLN A 202 3.46 -27.76 -0.43
N ASP A 203 3.62 -28.73 0.48
CA ASP A 203 2.59 -29.67 0.91
C ASP A 203 1.79 -29.19 2.14
N ASP A 204 2.09 -27.98 2.64
CA ASP A 204 1.42 -27.42 3.80
C ASP A 204 0.37 -26.39 3.39
N VAL A 205 -0.81 -26.48 4.00
CA VAL A 205 -1.97 -25.63 3.70
C VAL A 205 -2.49 -25.06 5.00
N VAL A 206 -2.58 -23.74 5.05
CA VAL A 206 -3.22 -23.00 6.14
C VAL A 206 -4.41 -22.23 5.59
N ARG A 207 -5.54 -22.36 6.26
CA ARG A 207 -6.71 -21.52 6.06
C ARG A 207 -6.53 -20.21 6.84
N VAL A 208 -6.81 -19.09 6.20
CA VAL A 208 -6.80 -17.77 6.84
C VAL A 208 -8.22 -17.23 6.86
N VAL A 209 -8.75 -17.00 8.06
CA VAL A 209 -10.09 -16.47 8.30
C VAL A 209 -9.95 -15.03 8.76
N TYR A 210 -10.70 -14.13 8.14
CA TYR A 210 -10.71 -12.72 8.50
C TYR A 210 -12.05 -12.37 9.15
N VAL A 211 -12.01 -11.95 10.41
CA VAL A 211 -13.19 -11.50 11.15
C VAL A 211 -13.14 -9.99 11.25
N VAL A 212 -14.18 -9.33 10.75
CA VAL A 212 -14.30 -7.87 10.84
C VAL A 212 -15.16 -7.55 12.07
N ARG A 213 -14.56 -6.85 13.05
CA ARG A 213 -15.22 -6.35 14.25
C ARG A 213 -15.78 -4.93 14.04
#